data_AF-A0A517RIU2-F1
#
_entry.id   AF-A0A517RIU2-F1
#
_cell.length_a   1.000
_cell.length_b   1.000
_cell.length_c   1.000
_cell.angle_alpha   90.00
_cell.angle_beta   90.00
_cell.angle_gamma   90.00
#
_symmetry.space_group_name_H-M   'P 1'
#
loop_
_entity.id
_entity.type
_entity.pdbx_description
1 polymer ?
#
loop_
_entity_poly.entity_id
_entity_poly.type
_entity_poly.pdbx_seq_one_letter_code
_entity_poly.pdbx_strand_id
1 'polypeptide(L)'
;MKQIALHIFRFLYQIPANILIGLVRIYQKTFRYILGGHCRFHPSCSEYFILAVQKYGVVKGGIKGILRICRCHPFHPGGYDPP
;
A
#
# COMPACT_ATOMS: atom_id res chain seq x y z
N MET A 1 5.03 22.96 -21.35
CA MET A 1 3.91 22.01 -21.60
C MET A 1 4.10 20.65 -20.92
N LYS A 2 5.20 19.91 -21.15
CA LYS A 2 5.45 18.59 -20.51
C LYS A 2 5.48 18.60 -18.96
N GLN A 3 6.07 19.62 -18.34
CA GLN A 3 6.14 19.72 -16.87
C GLN A 3 4.79 19.99 -16.18
N ILE A 4 3.96 20.86 -16.77
CA ILE A 4 2.62 21.16 -16.26
C ILE A 4 1.72 19.93 -16.39
N ALA A 5 1.80 19.21 -17.52
CA ALA A 5 1.09 17.94 -17.70
C ALA A 5 1.53 16.87 -16.69
N LEU A 6 2.83 16.74 -16.41
CA LEU A 6 3.35 15.82 -15.38
C LEU A 6 2.90 16.21 -13.96
N HIS A 7 2.85 17.50 -13.64
CA HIS A 7 2.38 17.98 -12.34
C HIS A 7 0.87 17.82 -12.16
N ILE A 8 0.06 18.16 -13.17
CA ILE A 8 -1.39 17.93 -13.16
C ILE A 8 -1.68 16.43 -13.08
N PHE A 9 -0.98 15.61 -13.86
CA PHE A 9 -1.13 14.15 -13.81
C PHE A 9 -0.76 13.58 -12.45
N ARG A 10 0.33 14.06 -11.84
CA ARG A 10 0.76 13.67 -10.49
C ARG A 10 -0.19 14.14 -9.40
N PHE A 11 -0.84 15.29 -9.57
CA PHE A 11 -1.84 15.84 -8.64
C PHE A 11 -3.18 15.10 -8.75
N LEU A 12 -3.66 14.84 -9.97
CA LEU A 12 -4.83 14.00 -10.23
C LEU A 12 -4.62 12.55 -9.75
N TYR A 13 -3.38 12.08 -9.70
CA TYR A 13 -2.99 10.78 -9.13
C TYR A 13 -2.92 10.75 -7.60
N GLN A 14 -2.91 11.89 -6.91
CA GLN A 14 -2.84 11.95 -5.45
C GLN A 14 -4.21 11.98 -4.77
N ILE A 15 -5.24 12.55 -5.42
CA ILE A 15 -6.63 12.51 -4.91
C ILE A 15 -7.13 11.07 -4.67
N PRO A 16 -6.98 10.11 -5.60
CA PRO A 16 -7.41 8.73 -5.38
C PRO A 16 -6.59 8.02 -4.29
N ALA A 17 -5.39 8.51 -3.95
CA ALA A 17 -4.55 7.90 -2.93
C ALA A 17 -5.16 8.00 -1.53
N ASN A 18 -5.74 9.15 -1.20
CA ASN A 18 -6.32 9.38 0.12
C ASN A 18 -7.58 8.55 0.33
N ILE A 19 -8.40 8.39 -0.71
CA ILE A 19 -9.59 7.51 -0.67
C ILE A 19 -9.15 6.07 -0.44
N LEU A 20 -8.17 5.59 -1.22
CA LEU A 20 -7.65 4.23 -1.12
C LEU A 20 -7.03 3.95 0.27
N ILE A 21 -6.21 4.88 0.78
CA ILE A 21 -5.64 4.81 2.12
C ILE A 21 -6.75 4.78 3.18
N GLY A 22 -7.80 5.60 3.02
CA GLY A 22 -8.97 5.61 3.89
C GLY A 22 -9.65 4.24 3.94
N LEU A 23 -9.89 3.61 2.78
CA LEU A 23 -10.45 2.26 2.70
C LEU A 23 -9.56 1.22 3.39
N VAL A 24 -8.24 1.27 3.19
CA VAL A 24 -7.30 0.37 3.86
C VAL A 24 -7.27 0.60 5.37
N ARG A 25 -7.40 1.84 5.85
CA ARG A 25 -7.49 2.15 7.28
C ARG A 25 -8.80 1.65 7.90
N ILE A 26 -9.93 1.77 7.19
CA ILE A 26 -11.22 1.20 7.61
C ILE A 26 -11.09 -0.33 7.69
N TYR A 27 -10.52 -0.96 6.67
CA TYR A 27 -10.22 -2.39 6.67
C TYR A 27 -9.32 -2.80 7.84
N GLN A 28 -8.23 -2.07 8.10
CA GLN A 28 -7.36 -2.33 9.24
C GLN A 28 -8.13 -2.26 10.57
N LYS A 29 -9.12 -1.37 10.71
CA LYS A 29 -9.92 -1.22 11.93
C LYS A 29 -10.96 -2.33 12.09
N THR A 30 -11.57 -2.79 11.01
CA THR A 30 -12.59 -3.86 11.04
C THR A 30 -11.96 -5.26 11.10
N PHE A 31 -10.91 -5.51 10.31
CA PHE A 31 -10.25 -6.80 10.25
C PHE A 31 -9.13 -7.00 11.28
N ARG A 32 -8.82 -6.00 12.13
CA ARG A 32 -7.80 -6.15 13.20
C ARG A 32 -8.05 -7.36 14.09
N TYR A 33 -9.32 -7.65 14.34
CA TYR A 33 -9.76 -8.75 15.19
C TYR A 33 -9.63 -10.12 14.51
N ILE A 34 -9.67 -10.17 13.17
CA ILE A 34 -9.71 -11.40 12.38
C ILE A 34 -8.32 -11.78 11.83
N LEU A 35 -7.50 -10.80 11.45
CA LEU A 35 -6.20 -11.01 10.78
C LEU A 35 -5.01 -11.06 11.75
N GLY A 36 -5.26 -11.25 13.04
CA GLY A 36 -4.28 -11.21 14.13
C GLY A 36 -2.89 -11.72 13.74
N GLY A 37 -1.95 -10.80 13.48
CA GLY A 37 -0.51 -11.09 13.43
C GLY A 37 0.02 -11.95 12.26
N HIS A 38 -0.77 -12.29 11.24
CA HIS A 38 -0.32 -13.25 10.21
C HIS A 38 0.56 -12.67 9.09
N CYS A 39 0.73 -11.35 9.00
CA CYS A 39 1.63 -10.81 7.98
C CYS A 39 3.09 -11.09 8.41
N ARG A 40 3.83 -11.77 7.55
CA ARG A 40 5.22 -12.22 7.80
C ARG A 40 6.24 -11.11 7.72
N PHE A 41 5.78 -9.93 7.40
CA PHE A 41 6.57 -8.83 6.93
C PHE A 41 6.37 -7.64 7.85
N HIS A 42 7.45 -6.89 8.09
CA HIS A 42 7.40 -5.65 8.84
C HIS A 42 7.85 -4.48 7.95
N PRO A 43 7.09 -3.37 7.86
CA PRO A 43 5.75 -3.21 8.41
C PRO A 43 4.74 -4.18 7.76
N SER A 44 3.54 -4.29 8.34
CA SER A 44 2.52 -5.21 7.85
C SER A 44 2.13 -4.92 6.39
N CYS A 45 1.53 -5.89 5.72
CA CYS A 45 1.22 -5.85 4.30
C CYS A 45 0.28 -4.68 3.95
N SER A 46 -0.67 -4.39 4.84
CA SER A 46 -1.58 -3.23 4.71
C SER A 46 -0.88 -1.90 4.99
N GLU A 47 0.04 -1.85 5.94
CA GLU A 47 0.82 -0.65 6.22
C GLU A 47 1.84 -0.36 5.09
N TYR A 48 2.49 -1.41 4.57
CA TYR A 48 3.33 -1.35 3.38
C TYR A 48 2.55 -0.78 2.20
N PHE A 49 1.31 -1.23 1.99
CA PHE A 49 0.45 -0.74 0.92
C PHE A 49 0.19 0.76 1.05
N ILE A 50 -0.13 1.24 2.26
CA ILE A 50 -0.32 2.67 2.54
C ILE A 50 0.96 3.46 2.24
N LEU A 51 2.10 3.03 2.79
CA LEU A 51 3.40 3.69 2.60
C LEU A 51 3.84 3.69 1.13
N ALA A 52 3.62 2.59 0.41
CA ALA A 52 3.94 2.48 -1.01
C ALA A 52 3.07 3.41 -1.86
N VAL A 53 1.78 3.53 -1.56
CA VAL A 53 0.86 4.45 -2.23
C VAL A 53 1.24 5.91 -1.94
N GLN A 54 1.65 6.23 -0.71
CA GLN A 54 2.14 7.57 -0.36
C GLN A 54 3.44 7.92 -1.08
N LYS A 55 4.38 6.97 -1.19
CA LYS A 55 5.70 7.19 -1.79
C LYS A 55 5.68 7.19 -3.32
N TYR A 56 4.92 6.28 -3.94
CA TYR A 56 4.96 6.03 -5.39
C TYR A 56 3.67 6.39 -6.12
N GLY A 57 2.62 6.84 -5.41
CA GLY A 57 1.29 7.10 -5.97
C GLY A 57 0.44 5.83 -6.10
N VAL A 58 -0.85 5.99 -6.45
CA VAL A 58 -1.84 4.90 -6.43
C VAL A 58 -1.46 3.70 -7.28
N VAL A 59 -1.02 3.92 -8.52
CA VAL A 59 -0.75 2.79 -9.44
C VAL A 59 0.52 2.06 -9.05
N LYS A 60 1.67 2.75 -8.98
CA LYS A 60 2.94 2.08 -8.64
C LYS A 60 2.96 1.57 -7.20
N GLY A 61 2.40 2.34 -6.27
CA GLY A 61 2.27 1.94 -4.87
C GLY A 61 1.30 0.78 -4.67
N GLY A 62 0.15 0.83 -5.35
CA GLY A 62 -0.83 -0.25 -5.34
C GLY A 62 -0.27 -1.56 -5.88
N ILE A 63 0.41 -1.52 -7.04
CA ILE A 63 1.09 -2.69 -7.62
C ILE A 63 2.12 -3.27 -6.64
N LYS A 64 2.99 -2.44 -6.06
CA LYS A 64 3.98 -2.88 -5.07
C LYS A 64 3.31 -3.54 -3.85
N GLY A 65 2.23 -2.94 -3.35
CA GLY A 65 1.49 -3.47 -2.21
C GLY A 65 0.80 -4.81 -2.50
N ILE A 66 0.17 -4.97 -3.68
CA ILE A 66 -0.43 -6.23 -4.12
C ILE A 66 0.64 -7.32 -4.24
N LEU A 67 1.76 -7.03 -4.91
CA LEU A 67 2.88 -7.96 -5.02
C LEU A 67 3.43 -8.38 -3.65
N ARG A 68 3.43 -7.47 -2.66
CA ARG A 68 3.83 -7.79 -1.28
C ARG A 68 2.85 -8.75 -0.62
N ILE A 69 1.55 -8.55 -0.80
CA ILE A 69 0.49 -9.45 -0.29
C ILE A 69 0.66 -10.85 -0.90
N CYS A 70 0.89 -10.96 -2.21
CA CYS A 70 1.13 -12.24 -2.87
C CYS A 70 2.35 -13.00 -2.31
N ARG A 71 3.41 -12.28 -1.91
CA ARG A 71 4.60 -12.86 -1.26
C ARG A 71 4.34 -13.25 0.20
N CYS A 72 3.28 -12.77 0.83
CA CYS A 72 3.00 -13.01 2.24
C CYS A 72 2.26 -14.33 2.46
N HIS A 73 2.93 -15.47 2.25
CA HIS A 73 2.37 -16.81 2.45
C HIS A 73 3.20 -17.65 3.45
N PRO A 74 2.58 -18.61 4.17
CA PRO A 74 3.12 -19.95 4.48
C PRO A 74 4.62 -20.15 4.68
N PHE A 75 5.23 -20.16 3.51
CA PHE A 75 6.54 -20.71 3.20
C PHE A 75 7.54 -19.60 2.83
N HIS A 76 7.11 -18.34 2.91
CA HIS A 76 8.00 -17.20 2.76
C HIS A 76 8.64 -16.88 4.12
N PRO A 77 9.97 -16.69 4.21
CA PRO A 77 10.66 -16.42 5.48
C PRO A 77 10.17 -15.14 6.16
N GLY A 78 9.74 -14.15 5.36
CA GLY A 78 9.25 -12.89 5.89
C GLY A 78 10.39 -11.90 6.13
N GLY A 79 10.17 -10.93 7.03
CA GLY A 79 11.19 -9.96 7.46
C GLY A 79 10.89 -8.50 7.14
N TYR A 80 11.87 -7.64 7.40
CA TYR A 80 11.77 -6.20 7.20
C TYR A 80 11.90 -5.82 5.72
N ASP A 81 10.90 -5.14 5.14
CA ASP A 81 10.92 -4.61 3.75
C ASP A 81 10.03 -3.36 3.67
N PRO A 82 10.54 -2.18 4.04
CA PRO A 82 9.83 -0.93 3.86
C PRO A 82 9.83 -0.52 2.38
N PRO A 83 8.76 0.14 1.89
CA PRO A 83 8.69 0.60 0.50
C PRO A 83 9.62 1.77 0.19
#